data_AF-U2KM83-F1
#
_entry.id   AF-U2KM83-F1
#
_cell.length_a   1.000
_cell.length_b   1.000
_cell.length_c   1.000
_cell.angle_alpha   90.00
_cell.angle_beta   90.00
_cell.angle_gamma   90.00
#
_symmetry.space_group_name_H-M   'P 1'
#
loop_
_entity.id
_entity.type
_entity.pdbx_description
1 polymer ?
#
loop_
_entity_poly.entity_id
_entity_poly.type
_entity_poly.pdbx_seq_one_letter_code
_entity_poly.pdbx_strand_id
1 'polypeptide(L)'
;TYSCNLSQKKLPGVMKASYSVVDARDVADIHIRAMKYGRRGESYLAAGQYMTMQELMNTLEEVTGIPAPKRQIPQPLLRAFASWNEFYHRVTGKPVLVSRDLVHLFAEEYQRTHFDPTKMEKELGGHFRAVDETMTDTIKWYRNNGYLN
;
A
#
# COMPACT_ATOMS: atom_id res chain seq x y z
N THR A 1 18.30 6.10 14.67
CA THR A 1 18.76 5.19 13.61
C THR A 1 17.55 4.45 13.07
N TYR A 2 16.91 4.99 12.05
CA TYR A 2 15.69 4.40 11.46
C TYR A 2 16.12 3.58 10.26
N SER A 3 16.52 2.33 10.50
CA SER A 3 16.69 1.37 9.41
C SER A 3 15.33 1.11 8.77
N CYS A 4 15.31 0.98 7.43
CA CYS A 4 14.17 0.45 6.69
C CYS A 4 13.63 -0.76 7.43
N ASN A 5 12.44 -0.64 8.04
CA ASN A 5 11.89 -1.69 8.90
C ASN A 5 11.45 -2.94 8.11
N LEU A 6 11.77 -3.04 6.82
CA LEU A 6 11.76 -4.31 6.09
C LEU A 6 12.70 -5.34 6.75
N SER A 7 13.81 -4.88 7.34
CA SER A 7 14.82 -5.73 7.98
C SER A 7 14.44 -6.23 9.38
N GLN A 8 13.38 -5.70 10.02
CA GLN A 8 13.05 -6.13 11.38
C GLN A 8 12.32 -7.48 11.45
N LYS A 9 12.09 -8.15 10.30
CA LYS A 9 11.44 -9.48 10.22
C LYS A 9 10.19 -9.60 11.11
N LYS A 10 9.47 -8.48 11.33
CA LYS A 10 8.32 -8.45 12.24
C LYS A 10 7.16 -9.28 11.72
N LEU A 11 7.15 -9.55 10.41
CA LEU A 11 6.27 -10.51 9.77
C LEU A 11 7.12 -11.49 8.95
N PRO A 12 7.03 -12.81 9.20
CA PRO A 12 7.87 -13.84 8.56
C PRO A 12 7.47 -14.11 7.09
N GLY A 13 6.60 -13.28 6.50
CA GLY A 13 6.04 -13.48 5.17
C GLY A 13 5.09 -12.35 4.77
N VAL A 14 4.51 -12.50 3.58
CA VAL A 14 3.59 -11.53 2.97
C VAL A 14 2.15 -11.91 3.28
N MET A 15 1.32 -10.93 3.63
CA MET A 15 -0.11 -11.15 3.80
C MET A 15 -0.81 -11.20 2.45
N LYS A 16 -1.84 -12.03 2.32
CA LYS A 16 -2.68 -12.07 1.13
C LYS A 16 -3.57 -10.81 1.11
N ALA A 17 -3.15 -9.81 0.35
CA ALA A 17 -3.81 -8.52 0.18
C ALA A 17 -3.59 -7.97 -1.25
N SER A 18 -4.44 -7.04 -1.68
CA SER A 18 -4.32 -6.31 -2.94
C SER A 18 -4.71 -4.84 -2.75
N TYR A 19 -4.19 -3.98 -3.61
CA TYR A 19 -4.35 -2.53 -3.54
C TYR A 19 -4.48 -1.93 -4.95
N SER A 20 -5.11 -0.76 -5.05
CA SER A 20 -4.90 0.15 -6.18
C SER A 20 -3.91 1.22 -5.71
N VAL A 21 -2.67 1.12 -6.18
CA VAL A 21 -1.56 1.97 -5.75
C VAL A 21 -1.55 3.24 -6.59
N VAL A 22 -1.43 4.38 -5.92
CA VAL A 22 -1.41 5.70 -6.56
C VAL A 22 -0.36 6.59 -5.92
N ASP A 23 0.35 7.37 -6.74
CA ASP A 23 1.29 8.38 -6.26
C ASP A 23 0.53 9.58 -5.66
N ALA A 24 1.00 10.08 -4.51
CA ALA A 24 0.39 11.24 -3.86
C ALA A 24 0.38 12.50 -4.74
N ARG A 25 1.38 12.66 -5.62
CA ARG A 25 1.47 13.75 -6.61
C ARG A 25 0.36 13.65 -7.66
N ASP A 26 0.06 12.44 -8.12
CA ASP A 26 -1.02 12.21 -9.08
C ASP A 26 -2.38 12.45 -8.44
N VAL A 27 -2.58 12.04 -7.17
CA VAL A 27 -3.80 12.37 -6.43
C VAL A 27 -3.98 13.90 -6.32
N ALA A 28 -2.90 14.65 -6.05
CA ALA A 28 -2.95 16.11 -5.97
C ALA A 28 -3.30 16.74 -7.33
N ASP A 29 -2.70 16.26 -8.42
CA ASP A 29 -3.01 16.72 -9.78
C ASP A 29 -4.48 16.43 -10.15
N ILE A 30 -4.98 15.23 -9.83
CA ILE A 30 -6.38 14.85 -10.04
C ILE A 30 -7.33 15.76 -9.26
N HIS A 31 -7.00 16.13 -8.01
CA HIS A 31 -7.80 17.09 -7.26
C HIS A 31 -7.84 18.46 -7.94
N ILE A 32 -6.70 18.96 -8.42
CA ILE A 32 -6.63 20.24 -9.15
C ILE A 32 -7.47 20.18 -10.42
N ARG A 33 -7.41 19.07 -11.16
CA ARG A 33 -8.21 18.87 -12.38
C ARG A 33 -9.69 18.74 -12.08
N ALA A 34 -10.07 18.03 -11.02
CA ALA A 34 -11.46 17.92 -10.59
C ALA A 34 -12.05 19.30 -10.26
N MET A 35 -11.26 20.19 -9.62
CA MET A 35 -11.68 21.57 -9.38
C MET A 35 -11.86 22.39 -10.67
N LYS A 36 -11.06 22.14 -11.71
CA LYS A 36 -11.07 22.92 -12.96
C LYS A 36 -12.06 22.42 -14.01
N TYR A 37 -12.15 21.11 -14.15
CA TYR A 37 -12.83 20.43 -15.25
C TYR A 37 -13.93 19.46 -14.77
N GLY A 38 -13.98 19.20 -13.46
CA GLY A 38 -14.98 18.30 -12.88
C GLY A 38 -16.39 18.86 -12.98
N ARG A 39 -17.36 17.95 -13.01
CA ARG A 39 -18.79 18.28 -13.07
C ARG A 39 -19.42 18.19 -11.69
N ARG A 40 -20.32 19.13 -11.39
CA ARG A 40 -21.03 19.16 -10.10
C ARG A 40 -21.84 17.87 -9.91
N GLY A 41 -21.69 17.24 -8.75
CA GLY A 41 -22.39 16.00 -8.40
C GLY A 41 -21.70 14.73 -8.88
N GLU A 42 -20.59 14.84 -9.60
CA GLU A 42 -19.82 13.69 -10.07
C GLU A 42 -18.67 13.34 -9.11
N SER A 43 -18.44 12.04 -8.95
CA SER A 43 -17.27 11.50 -8.26
C SER A 43 -16.27 10.95 -9.27
N TYR A 44 -14.98 11.19 -9.03
CA TYR A 44 -13.86 10.72 -9.84
C TYR A 44 -12.93 9.88 -8.97
N LEU A 45 -12.61 8.69 -9.43
CA LEU A 45 -11.81 7.74 -8.66
C LEU A 45 -10.32 7.90 -9.00
N ALA A 46 -9.52 8.23 -7.98
CA ALA A 46 -8.07 8.25 -8.08
C ALA A 46 -7.47 6.85 -7.86
N ALA A 47 -7.90 5.88 -8.67
CA ALA A 47 -7.43 4.50 -8.62
C ALA A 47 -6.31 4.29 -9.65
N GLY A 48 -5.07 4.25 -9.17
CA GLY A 48 -3.92 3.89 -9.99
C GLY A 48 -3.81 2.38 -10.21
N GLN A 49 -2.59 1.90 -10.38
CA GLN A 49 -2.32 0.52 -10.78
C GLN A 49 -2.76 -0.49 -9.72
N TYR A 50 -3.57 -1.47 -10.12
CA TYR A 50 -3.88 -2.62 -9.28
C TYR A 50 -2.64 -3.50 -9.08
N MET A 51 -2.34 -3.83 -7.82
CA MET A 51 -1.24 -4.73 -7.45
C MET A 51 -1.61 -5.56 -6.23
N THR A 52 -1.20 -6.82 -6.23
CA THR A 52 -1.14 -7.66 -5.03
C THR A 52 0.00 -7.21 -4.13
N MET A 53 -0.09 -7.51 -2.83
CA MET A 53 1.00 -7.25 -1.90
C MET A 53 2.30 -7.94 -2.34
N GLN A 54 2.22 -9.12 -2.97
CA GLN A 54 3.41 -9.81 -3.48
C GLN A 54 4.06 -9.03 -4.63
N GLU A 55 3.28 -8.54 -5.59
CA GLU A 55 3.80 -7.73 -6.70
C GLU A 55 4.42 -6.42 -6.18
N LEU A 56 3.77 -5.75 -5.23
CA LEU A 56 4.31 -4.54 -4.62
C LEU A 56 5.66 -4.81 -3.93
N MET A 57 5.80 -5.93 -3.22
CA MET A 57 7.05 -6.32 -2.58
C MET A 57 8.13 -6.68 -3.61
N ASN A 58 7.76 -7.32 -4.73
CA ASN A 58 8.70 -7.61 -5.81
C ASN A 58 9.22 -6.32 -6.46
N THR A 59 8.34 -5.35 -6.75
CA THR A 59 8.77 -4.02 -7.24
C THR A 59 9.68 -3.32 -6.25
N LEU A 60 9.43 -3.45 -4.94
CA LEU A 60 10.33 -2.93 -3.91
C LEU A 60 11.70 -3.62 -3.94
N GLU A 61 11.76 -4.94 -4.10
CA GLU A 61 13.01 -5.70 -4.25
C GLU A 61 13.79 -5.23 -5.48
N GLU A 62 13.12 -5.03 -6.62
CA GLU A 62 13.74 -4.54 -7.86
C GLU A 62 14.36 -3.14 -7.68
N VAL A 63 13.65 -2.22 -7.03
CA VAL A 63 14.11 -0.84 -6.84
C VAL A 63 15.16 -0.71 -5.74
N THR A 64 15.06 -1.48 -4.66
CA THR A 64 15.97 -1.38 -3.50
C THR A 64 17.16 -2.34 -3.57
N GLY A 65 17.05 -3.45 -4.31
CA GLY A 65 17.95 -4.60 -4.24
C GLY A 65 17.81 -5.42 -2.96
N ILE A 66 16.85 -5.12 -2.08
CA ILE A 66 16.65 -5.84 -0.82
C ILE A 66 15.69 -7.01 -1.07
N PRO A 67 16.08 -8.26 -0.74
CA PRO A 67 15.23 -9.42 -0.98
C PRO A 67 13.86 -9.29 -0.32
N ALA A 68 12.79 -9.40 -1.11
CA ALA A 68 11.43 -9.39 -0.59
C ALA A 68 11.08 -10.73 0.08
N PRO A 69 10.19 -10.73 1.09
CA PRO A 69 9.59 -11.96 1.58
C PRO A 69 8.76 -12.61 0.46
N LYS A 70 8.99 -13.90 0.20
CA LYS A 70 8.31 -14.65 -0.90
C LYS A 70 7.22 -15.59 -0.39
N ARG A 71 7.17 -15.84 0.92
CA ARG A 71 6.21 -16.78 1.52
C ARG A 71 4.94 -16.05 1.91
N GLN A 72 3.81 -16.49 1.37
CA GLN A 72 2.51 -16.03 1.84
C GLN A 72 2.17 -16.67 3.19
N ILE A 73 1.69 -15.86 4.13
CA ILE A 73 1.25 -16.36 5.43
C ILE A 73 -0.19 -16.88 5.29
N PRO A 74 -0.49 -18.14 5.68
CA PRO A 74 -1.85 -18.65 5.66
C PRO A 74 -2.79 -17.82 6.54
N GLN A 75 -4.02 -17.59 6.07
CA GLN A 75 -5.03 -16.80 6.77
C GLN A 75 -5.31 -17.25 8.22
N PRO A 76 -5.40 -18.56 8.53
CA PRO A 76 -5.60 -19.01 9.92
C PRO A 76 -4.46 -18.60 10.85
N LEU A 77 -3.22 -18.60 10.37
CA LEU A 77 -2.05 -18.21 11.14
C LEU A 77 -2.04 -16.70 11.41
N LEU A 78 -2.44 -15.90 10.41
CA LEU A 78 -2.61 -14.45 10.59
C LEU A 78 -3.69 -14.12 11.63
N ARG A 79 -4.83 -14.83 11.59
CA ARG A 79 -5.91 -14.64 12.58
C ARG A 79 -5.45 -15.02 13.99
N ALA A 80 -4.71 -16.12 14.15
CA ALA A 80 -4.15 -16.52 15.44
C ALA A 80 -3.16 -15.46 15.97
N PHE A 81 -2.26 -14.97 15.11
CA PHE A 81 -1.29 -13.94 15.46
C PHE A 81 -1.96 -12.61 15.84
N ALA A 82 -2.99 -12.19 15.10
CA ALA A 82 -3.75 -10.98 15.40
C ALA A 82 -4.46 -11.09 16.76
N SER A 83 -5.08 -12.24 17.04
CA SER A 83 -5.73 -12.53 18.33
C SER A 83 -4.75 -12.42 19.50
N TRP A 84 -3.55 -12.96 19.32
CA TRP A 84 -2.49 -12.89 20.33
C TRP A 84 -2.01 -11.46 20.55
N ASN A 85 -1.84 -10.69 19.47
CA ASN A 85 -1.40 -9.29 19.58
C ASN A 85 -2.43 -8.40 20.29
N GLU A 86 -3.73 -8.59 20.04
CA GLU A 86 -4.79 -7.86 20.74
C GLU A 86 -4.79 -8.16 22.24
N PHE A 87 -4.59 -9.44 22.60
CA PHE A 87 -4.43 -9.83 24.00
C PHE A 87 -3.18 -9.18 24.62
N TYR A 88 -2.04 -9.25 23.93
CA TYR A 88 -0.80 -8.63 24.38
C TYR A 88 -0.92 -7.10 24.52
N HIS A 89 -1.60 -6.44 23.60
CA HIS A 89 -1.89 -5.00 23.68
C HIS A 89 -2.76 -4.66 24.87
N ARG A 90 -3.82 -5.43 25.11
CA ARG A 90 -4.69 -5.24 26.28
C ARG A 90 -3.91 -5.32 27.60
N VAL A 91 -2.88 -6.17 27.65
CA VAL A 91 -2.03 -6.35 28.83
C VAL A 91 -0.91 -5.30 28.92
N THR A 92 -0.36 -4.83 27.81
CA THR A 92 0.88 -4.02 27.79
C THR A 92 0.71 -2.58 27.31
N GLY A 93 -0.45 -2.22 26.74
CA GLY A 93 -0.71 -0.91 26.14
C GLY A 93 0.08 -0.60 24.86
N LYS A 94 0.92 -1.51 24.37
CA LYS A 94 1.80 -1.28 23.21
C LYS A 94 1.05 -1.42 21.88
N PRO A 95 1.31 -0.57 20.87
CA PRO A 95 0.58 -0.59 19.61
C PRO A 95 0.71 -1.93 18.88
N VAL A 96 -0.40 -2.40 18.30
CA VAL A 96 -0.46 -3.62 17.49
C VAL A 96 -0.23 -3.27 16.02
N LEU A 97 0.72 -3.95 15.37
CA LEU A 97 0.99 -3.76 13.94
C LEU A 97 -0.04 -4.48 13.05
N VAL A 98 -0.65 -5.57 13.54
CA VAL A 98 -1.60 -6.43 12.81
C VAL A 98 -2.80 -6.76 13.72
N SER A 99 -3.91 -6.06 13.55
CA SER A 99 -5.17 -6.33 14.26
C SER A 99 -6.01 -7.37 13.52
N ARG A 100 -7.02 -7.96 14.19
CA ARG A 100 -7.96 -8.88 13.53
C ARG A 100 -8.71 -8.15 12.42
N ASP A 101 -9.16 -6.93 12.68
CA ASP A 101 -9.91 -6.12 11.71
C ASP A 101 -9.11 -5.92 10.42
N LEU A 102 -7.81 -5.64 10.52
CA LEU A 102 -6.94 -5.47 9.36
C LEU A 102 -6.79 -6.78 8.56
N VAL A 103 -6.63 -7.91 9.25
CA VAL A 103 -6.53 -9.23 8.61
C VAL A 103 -7.84 -9.60 7.91
N HIS A 104 -8.98 -9.34 8.56
CA HIS A 104 -10.30 -9.58 7.99
C HIS A 104 -10.55 -8.70 6.76
N LEU A 105 -10.30 -7.40 6.87
CA LEU A 105 -10.43 -6.43 5.78
C LEU A 105 -9.59 -6.86 4.56
N PHE A 106 -8.31 -7.16 4.76
CA PHE A 106 -7.45 -7.57 3.65
C PHE A 106 -7.84 -8.90 3.02
N ALA A 107 -8.39 -9.83 3.80
CA ALA A 107 -8.91 -11.08 3.27
C ALA A 107 -10.17 -10.87 2.42
N GLU A 108 -11.06 -9.97 2.84
CA GLU A 108 -12.32 -9.67 2.15
C GLU A 108 -12.14 -8.80 0.91
N GLU A 109 -11.21 -7.85 0.95
CA GLU A 109 -10.92 -6.92 -0.15
C GLU A 109 -9.95 -7.51 -1.20
N TYR A 110 -9.41 -8.70 -0.95
CA TYR A 110 -8.50 -9.35 -1.89
C TYR A 110 -9.17 -9.49 -3.29
N GLN A 111 -8.52 -8.94 -4.31
CA GLN A 111 -9.00 -8.84 -5.71
C GLN A 111 -10.20 -7.92 -5.95
N ARG A 112 -10.77 -7.28 -4.92
CA ARG A 112 -11.89 -6.35 -5.06
C ARG A 112 -11.44 -4.90 -5.29
N THR A 113 -10.16 -4.63 -5.08
CA THR A 113 -9.53 -3.31 -5.30
C THR A 113 -9.20 -3.03 -6.79
N HIS A 114 -9.77 -3.79 -7.72
CA HIS A 114 -9.61 -3.54 -9.15
C HIS A 114 -10.63 -2.49 -9.59
N PHE A 115 -10.19 -1.25 -9.60
CA PHE A 115 -11.02 -0.10 -9.87
C PHE A 115 -10.82 0.40 -11.30
N ASP A 116 -11.86 1.04 -11.85
CA ASP A 116 -11.83 1.60 -13.20
C ASP A 116 -11.65 3.13 -13.15
N PRO A 117 -10.46 3.66 -13.52
CA PRO A 117 -10.22 5.10 -13.58
C PRO A 117 -10.67 5.76 -14.88
N THR A 118 -11.25 5.02 -15.85
CA THR A 118 -11.56 5.51 -17.21
C THR A 118 -12.34 6.82 -17.21
N LYS A 119 -13.28 7.00 -16.26
CA LYS A 119 -14.04 8.24 -16.13
C LYS A 119 -13.16 9.44 -15.77
N MET A 120 -12.25 9.26 -14.81
CA MET A 120 -11.30 10.28 -14.36
C MET A 120 -10.39 10.67 -15.53
N GLU A 121 -9.86 9.69 -16.27
CA GLU A 121 -9.01 9.93 -17.43
C GLU A 121 -9.74 10.69 -18.54
N LYS A 122 -10.95 10.25 -18.90
CA LYS A 122 -11.73 10.87 -19.99
C LYS A 122 -12.22 12.27 -19.68
N GLU A 123 -12.69 12.51 -18.46
CA GLU A 123 -13.31 13.79 -18.10
C GLU A 123 -12.33 14.81 -17.54
N LEU A 124 -11.30 14.36 -16.80
CA LEU A 124 -10.33 15.25 -16.17
C LEU A 124 -8.97 15.28 -16.89
N GLY A 125 -8.71 14.32 -17.79
CA GLY A 125 -7.42 14.17 -18.47
C GLY A 125 -6.27 13.80 -17.53
N GLY A 126 -6.58 13.33 -16.32
CA GLY A 126 -5.59 12.88 -15.34
C GLY A 126 -4.98 11.55 -15.78
N HIS A 127 -3.74 11.31 -15.37
CA HIS A 127 -3.01 10.08 -15.67
C HIS A 127 -2.25 9.66 -14.42
N PHE A 128 -2.01 8.35 -14.29
CA PHE A 128 -1.19 7.80 -13.23
C PHE A 128 0.19 7.44 -13.74
N ARG A 129 1.20 7.73 -12.93
CA ARG A 129 2.56 7.30 -13.18
C ARG A 129 2.71 5.82 -12.84
N ALA A 130 3.76 5.21 -13.39
CA ALA A 130 4.07 3.83 -13.07
C ALA A 130 4.56 3.70 -11.61
N VAL A 131 4.23 2.57 -10.97
CA VAL A 131 4.50 2.36 -9.54
C VAL A 131 6.00 2.24 -9.25
N ASP A 132 6.79 1.75 -10.20
CA ASP A 132 8.25 1.69 -10.14
C ASP A 132 8.88 3.09 -10.00
N GLU A 133 8.38 4.08 -10.76
CA GLU A 133 8.80 5.48 -10.65
C GLU A 133 8.43 6.04 -9.27
N THR A 134 7.19 5.81 -8.83
CA THR A 134 6.71 6.22 -7.49
C THR A 134 7.59 5.65 -6.38
N MET A 135 7.91 4.36 -6.47
CA MET A 135 8.72 3.65 -5.48
C MET A 135 10.16 4.19 -5.46
N THR A 136 10.75 4.40 -6.65
CA THR A 136 12.10 4.94 -6.82
C THR A 136 12.22 6.33 -6.20
N ASP A 137 11.30 7.22 -6.52
CA ASP A 137 11.28 8.58 -5.98
C ASP A 137 11.07 8.59 -4.46
N THR A 138 10.18 7.72 -3.98
CA THR A 138 9.94 7.56 -2.54
C THR A 138 11.22 7.13 -1.82
N ILE A 139 11.87 6.06 -2.26
CA ILE A 139 13.12 5.57 -1.65
C ILE A 139 14.22 6.62 -1.71
N LYS A 140 14.35 7.32 -2.83
CA LYS A 140 15.31 8.42 -3.00
C LYS A 140 15.04 9.54 -1.99
N TRP A 141 13.78 9.93 -1.81
CA TRP A 141 13.40 10.94 -0.80
C TRP A 141 13.76 10.47 0.60
N TYR A 142 13.46 9.21 0.95
CA TYR A 142 13.80 8.65 2.26
C TYR A 142 15.33 8.63 2.51
N ARG A 143 16.15 8.28 1.51
CA ARG A 143 17.62 8.34 1.58
C ARG A 143 18.12 9.77 1.78
N ASN A 144 17.63 10.71 0.97
CA ASN A 144 18.06 12.12 1.03
C ASN A 144 17.74 12.79 2.37
N ASN A 145 16.70 12.34 3.07
CA ASN A 145 16.30 12.87 4.37
C ASN A 145 16.90 12.08 5.56
N GLY A 146 17.79 11.11 5.31
CA GLY A 146 18.46 10.35 6.36
C GLY A 146 17.55 9.34 7.08
N TYR A 147 16.40 9.01 6.49
CA TYR A 147 15.51 7.96 6.98
C TYR A 147 15.92 6.57 6.50
N LEU A 148 16.81 6.49 5.50
CA LEU A 148 17.40 5.27 4.97
C LEU A 148 18.90 5.51 4.78
N ASN A 149 19.72 4.68 5.41
CA ASN A 149 21.16 4.60 5.16
C ASN A 149 21.45 3.50 4.16
#